data_AF-A0A154IA29-F1
#
_entry.id   AF-A0A154IA29-F1
#
_cell.length_a   1.000
_cell.length_b   1.000
_cell.length_c   1.000
_cell.angle_alpha   90.00
_cell.angle_beta   90.00
_cell.angle_gamma   90.00
#
_symmetry.space_group_name_H-M   'P 1'
#
loop_
_entity.id
_entity.type
_entity.pdbx_description
1 polymer ?
#
loop_
_entity_poly.entity_id
_entity_poly.type
_entity_poly.pdbx_seq_one_letter_code
_entity_poly.pdbx_strand_id
1 'polypeptide(L)'
;MQATVQTNMRREIDEIPEAAARLLDRLAKDFAGTGAALRAEDSTFVVTVACGLSDHAAMSLKYSIELSAKLPSLRFGCHSLQSTVSSPTWSRAAFPRRPRAPSPLGLL
;
A
#
# COMPACT_ATOMS: atom_id res chain seq x y z
N MET A 1 -19.15 -23.78 -38.11
CA MET A 1 -19.28 -22.85 -36.97
C MET A 1 -18.54 -23.48 -35.80
N GLN A 2 -17.34 -23.02 -35.47
CA GLN A 2 -16.61 -23.55 -34.32
C GLN A 2 -17.20 -22.95 -33.03
N ALA A 3 -17.60 -23.79 -32.09
CA ALA A 3 -17.95 -23.35 -30.76
C ALA A 3 -16.70 -22.78 -30.09
N THR A 4 -16.72 -21.50 -29.75
CA THR A 4 -15.62 -20.86 -29.01
C THR A 4 -15.65 -21.35 -27.57
N VAL A 5 -14.85 -22.38 -27.28
CA VAL A 5 -14.61 -22.81 -25.89
C VAL A 5 -13.89 -21.66 -25.19
N GLN A 6 -14.52 -21.18 -24.12
CA GLN A 6 -14.04 -20.03 -23.36
C GLN A 6 -12.75 -20.39 -22.61
N THR A 7 -11.74 -19.51 -22.64
CA THR A 7 -10.44 -19.79 -22.03
C THR A 7 -10.46 -19.47 -20.53
N ASN A 8 -9.62 -20.17 -19.74
CA ASN A 8 -9.49 -19.89 -18.31
C ASN A 8 -9.11 -18.43 -18.02
N MET A 9 -8.16 -17.86 -18.79
CA MET A 9 -7.77 -16.45 -18.65
C MET A 9 -8.95 -15.51 -18.87
N ARG A 10 -9.81 -15.79 -19.86
CA ARG A 10 -11.01 -14.98 -20.07
C ARG A 10 -11.96 -15.08 -18.88
N ARG A 11 -12.10 -16.26 -18.28
CA ARG A 11 -12.96 -16.49 -17.11
C ARG A 11 -12.47 -15.71 -15.91
N GLU A 12 -11.16 -15.78 -15.67
CA GLU A 12 -10.50 -15.07 -14.57
C GLU A 12 -10.66 -13.55 -14.70
N ILE A 13 -10.52 -13.00 -15.92
CA ILE A 13 -10.73 -11.56 -16.17
C ILE A 13 -12.19 -11.16 -15.93
N ASP A 14 -13.13 -11.95 -16.43
CA ASP A 14 -14.56 -11.67 -16.30
C ASP A 14 -15.02 -11.72 -14.82
N GLU A 15 -14.30 -12.42 -13.91
CA GLU A 15 -14.59 -12.48 -12.47
C GLU A 15 -14.02 -11.30 -11.65
N ILE A 16 -13.06 -10.54 -12.18
CA ILE A 16 -12.37 -9.45 -11.45
C ILE A 16 -13.36 -8.47 -10.77
N PRO A 17 -14.45 -8.00 -11.41
CA PRO A 17 -15.36 -7.05 -10.79
C PRO A 17 -16.04 -7.60 -9.54
N GLU A 18 -16.61 -8.80 -9.60
CA GLU A 18 -17.26 -9.41 -8.44
C GLU A 18 -16.24 -9.78 -7.36
N ALA A 19 -15.05 -10.24 -7.74
CA ALA A 19 -13.98 -10.52 -6.78
C ALA A 19 -13.53 -9.26 -6.04
N ALA A 20 -13.36 -8.13 -6.74
CA ALA A 20 -13.03 -6.85 -6.15
C ALA A 20 -14.12 -6.34 -5.21
N ALA A 21 -15.40 -6.45 -5.62
CA ALA A 21 -16.53 -6.09 -4.77
C ALA A 21 -16.57 -6.92 -3.48
N ARG A 22 -16.39 -8.25 -3.58
CA ARG A 22 -16.32 -9.16 -2.42
C ARG A 22 -15.16 -8.83 -1.49
N LEU A 23 -14.01 -8.45 -2.03
CA LEU A 23 -12.85 -8.05 -1.24
C LEU A 23 -13.15 -6.78 -0.43
N LEU A 24 -13.67 -5.75 -1.09
CA LEU A 24 -13.98 -4.47 -0.46
C LEU A 24 -15.05 -4.58 0.61
N ASP A 25 -16.09 -5.38 0.37
CA ASP A 25 -17.17 -5.62 1.34
C ASP A 25 -16.63 -6.34 2.59
N ARG A 26 -15.87 -7.42 2.39
CA ARG A 26 -15.35 -8.24 3.50
C ARG A 26 -14.30 -7.51 4.33
N LEU A 27 -13.43 -6.72 3.70
CA LEU A 27 -12.29 -6.08 4.36
C LEU A 27 -12.52 -4.61 4.70
N ALA A 28 -13.74 -4.08 4.56
CA ALA A 28 -14.04 -2.66 4.82
C ALA A 28 -13.56 -2.20 6.21
N LYS A 29 -13.80 -3.03 7.25
CA LYS A 29 -13.38 -2.73 8.63
C LYS A 29 -11.86 -2.79 8.80
N ASP A 30 -11.21 -3.76 8.18
CA ASP A 30 -9.76 -3.94 8.25
C ASP A 30 -9.02 -2.80 7.54
N PHE A 31 -9.52 -2.34 6.39
CA PHE A 31 -9.00 -1.16 5.70
C PHE A 31 -9.18 0.10 6.53
N ALA A 32 -10.35 0.29 7.15
CA ALA A 32 -10.59 1.43 8.04
C ALA A 32 -9.65 1.42 9.26
N GLY A 33 -9.47 0.25 9.88
CA GLY A 33 -8.55 0.03 11.00
C GLY A 33 -7.10 0.30 10.62
N THR A 34 -6.65 -0.22 9.48
CA THR A 34 -5.31 0.02 8.94
C THR A 34 -5.08 1.51 8.68
N GLY A 35 -6.06 2.20 8.08
CA GLY A 35 -5.99 3.64 7.87
C GLY A 35 -5.94 4.45 9.17
N ALA A 36 -6.64 4.01 10.22
CA ALA A 36 -6.57 4.63 11.53
C ALA A 36 -5.20 4.40 12.19
N ALA A 37 -4.66 3.19 12.10
CA ALA A 37 -3.32 2.87 12.60
C ALA A 37 -2.25 3.70 11.89
N LEU A 38 -2.32 3.84 10.56
CA LEU A 38 -1.40 4.67 9.79
C LEU A 38 -1.43 6.14 10.22
N ARG A 39 -2.62 6.68 10.52
CA ARG A 39 -2.75 8.05 11.06
C ARG A 39 -2.21 8.18 12.48
N ALA A 40 -2.43 7.17 13.32
CA ALA A 40 -1.96 7.18 14.71
C ALA A 40 -0.43 7.07 14.83
N GLU A 41 0.20 6.34 13.91
CA GLU A 41 1.67 6.21 13.83
C GLU A 41 2.36 7.52 13.41
N ASP A 42 1.64 8.46 12.79
CA ASP A 42 2.15 9.76 12.35
C ASP A 42 3.41 9.64 11.48
N SER A 43 3.38 8.66 10.56
CA SER A 43 4.49 8.36 9.65
C SER A 43 4.76 9.51 8.68
N THR A 44 6.03 9.77 8.38
CA THR A 44 6.44 10.82 7.43
C THR A 44 6.42 10.38 5.97
N PHE A 45 6.43 9.07 5.71
CA PHE A 45 6.35 8.50 4.38
C PHE A 45 5.84 7.05 4.43
N VAL A 46 5.41 6.52 3.29
CA VAL A 46 5.02 5.11 3.13
C VAL A 46 5.96 4.41 2.16
N VAL A 47 6.34 3.17 2.47
CA VAL A 47 7.13 2.34 1.56
C VAL A 47 6.32 1.13 1.10
N THR A 48 6.25 0.92 -0.21
CA THR A 48 5.65 -0.29 -0.81
C THR A 48 6.74 -1.23 -1.35
N VAL A 49 6.53 -2.51 -1.11
CA VAL A 49 7.45 -3.61 -1.45
C VAL A 49 6.65 -4.66 -2.21
N ALA A 50 6.97 -4.89 -3.47
CA ALA A 50 6.28 -5.88 -4.29
C ALA A 50 7.13 -6.36 -5.48
N CYS A 51 6.75 -7.50 -6.06
CA CYS A 51 7.45 -8.15 -7.16
C CYS A 51 6.41 -8.72 -8.17
N GLY A 52 6.73 -8.69 -9.46
CA GLY A 52 5.81 -9.18 -10.52
C GLY A 52 4.55 -8.31 -10.67
N LEU A 53 3.38 -8.92 -10.90
CA LEU A 53 2.12 -8.18 -11.10
C LEU A 53 1.71 -7.35 -9.87
N SER A 54 2.07 -7.80 -8.67
CA SER A 54 1.87 -7.02 -7.43
C SER A 54 2.66 -5.72 -7.44
N ASP A 55 3.80 -5.69 -8.13
CA ASP A 55 4.58 -4.46 -8.29
C ASP A 55 3.79 -3.44 -9.12
N HIS A 56 3.06 -3.86 -10.16
CA HIS A 56 2.16 -2.98 -10.90
C HIS A 56 1.04 -2.42 -10.01
N ALA A 57 0.45 -3.24 -9.14
CA ALA A 57 -0.55 -2.76 -8.18
C ALA A 57 0.05 -1.75 -7.18
N ALA A 58 1.29 -1.97 -6.72
CA ALA A 58 1.99 -1.05 -5.82
C ALA A 58 2.21 0.33 -6.45
N MET A 59 2.35 0.41 -7.79
CA MET A 59 2.42 1.68 -8.50
C MET A 59 1.10 2.47 -8.39
N SER A 60 -0.05 1.82 -8.65
CA SER A 60 -1.36 2.47 -8.51
C SER A 60 -1.64 2.91 -7.07
N LEU A 61 -1.23 2.07 -6.10
CA LEU A 61 -1.39 2.37 -4.68
C LEU A 61 -0.55 3.58 -4.25
N LYS A 62 0.68 3.70 -4.76
CA LYS A 62 1.57 4.87 -4.52
C LYS A 62 0.83 6.18 -4.78
N TYR A 63 0.28 6.32 -5.99
CA TYR A 63 -0.45 7.53 -6.38
C TYR A 63 -1.67 7.78 -5.51
N SER A 64 -2.40 6.72 -5.16
CA SER A 64 -3.59 6.83 -4.31
C SER A 64 -3.24 7.37 -2.91
N ILE A 65 -2.11 6.93 -2.34
CA ILE A 65 -1.60 7.40 -1.04
C ILE A 65 -1.15 8.86 -1.12
N GLU A 66 -0.37 9.23 -2.13
CA GLU A 66 0.14 10.59 -2.29
C GLU A 66 -1.00 11.61 -2.48
N LEU A 67 -2.01 11.25 -3.27
CA LEU A 67 -3.16 12.12 -3.52
C LEU A 67 -4.11 12.21 -2.32
N SER A 68 -4.44 11.07 -1.71
CA SER A 68 -5.50 11.01 -0.69
C SER A 68 -4.98 11.31 0.71
N ALA A 69 -3.82 10.75 1.07
CA ALA A 69 -3.22 10.88 2.40
C ALA A 69 -2.17 12.00 2.48
N LYS A 70 -1.75 12.57 1.34
CA LYS A 70 -0.68 13.59 1.25
C LYS A 70 0.62 13.16 1.93
N LEU A 71 0.87 11.85 1.93
CA LEU A 71 2.10 11.25 2.44
C LEU A 71 3.02 10.95 1.26
N PRO A 72 4.28 11.40 1.30
CA PRO A 72 5.30 10.93 0.37
C PRO A 72 5.36 9.41 0.36
N SER A 73 5.48 8.80 -0.81
CA SER A 73 5.56 7.35 -0.91
C SER A 73 6.68 6.87 -1.83
N LEU A 74 7.37 5.81 -1.41
CA LEU A 74 8.47 5.20 -2.13
C LEU A 74 8.14 3.74 -2.43
N ARG A 75 8.47 3.31 -3.64
CA ARG A 75 8.30 1.92 -4.08
C ARG A 75 9.66 1.30 -4.27
N PHE A 76 9.86 0.10 -3.73
CA PHE A 76 11.02 -0.71 -4.02
C PHE A 76 10.63 -2.02 -4.70
N GLY A 77 11.43 -2.44 -5.68
CA GLY A 77 11.34 -3.77 -6.24
C GLY A 77 12.11 -4.81 -5.40
N CYS A 78 11.72 -6.09 -5.51
CA CYS A 78 12.35 -7.23 -4.83
C CYS A 78 13.88 -7.19 -4.77
N HIS A 79 14.52 -6.91 -5.91
CA HIS A 79 15.97 -7.06 -6.05
C HIS A 79 16.77 -5.97 -5.31
N SER A 80 16.19 -4.78 -5.10
CA SER A 80 16.86 -3.69 -4.37
C SER A 80 16.61 -3.75 -2.86
N LEU A 81 15.51 -4.38 -2.42
CA LEU A 81 15.15 -4.46 -1.01
C LEU A 81 16.07 -5.33 -0.21
N GLN A 82 16.34 -6.57 -0.66
CA GLN A 82 17.16 -7.49 0.12
C GLN A 82 18.52 -6.88 0.45
N SER A 83 19.14 -6.20 -0.52
CA SER A 83 20.40 -5.48 -0.33
C SER A 83 20.26 -4.30 0.66
N THR A 84 19.17 -3.54 0.54
CA THR A 84 18.91 -2.36 1.38
C THR A 84 18.62 -2.75 2.83
N VAL A 85 17.71 -3.70 3.09
CA VAL A 85 17.34 -4.09 4.46
C VAL A 85 18.43 -4.88 5.18
N SER A 86 19.30 -5.56 4.43
CA SER A 86 20.45 -6.28 4.98
C SER A 86 21.65 -5.36 5.25
N SER A 87 21.59 -4.09 4.84
CA SER A 87 22.68 -3.14 5.06
C SER A 87 22.76 -2.70 6.54
N PRO A 88 23.97 -2.56 7.12
CA PRO A 88 24.15 -2.11 8.51
C PRO A 88 23.62 -0.70 8.79
N THR A 89 23.37 0.09 7.74
CA THR A 89 22.83 1.44 7.81
C THR A 89 21.31 1.43 7.97
N TRP A 90 20.61 0.46 7.40
CA TRP A 90 19.15 0.31 7.56
C TRP A 90 18.76 -0.04 8.99
N SER A 91 19.48 -0.95 9.64
CA SER A 91 19.20 -1.37 11.02
C SER A 91 19.42 -0.26 12.06
N ARG A 92 20.17 0.79 11.72
CA ARG A 92 20.39 1.98 12.55
C ARG A 92 19.65 3.22 12.04
N ALA A 93 18.86 3.10 10.99
CA ALA A 93 18.13 4.22 10.42
C ALA A 93 17.07 4.71 11.42
N ALA A 94 17.25 5.93 11.91
CA ALA A 94 16.19 6.63 12.63
C ALA A 94 15.19 7.15 11.59
N PHE A 95 14.04 6.51 11.48
CA PHE A 95 12.99 6.99 10.59
C PHE A 95 12.34 8.23 11.21
N PRO A 96 12.37 9.38 10.50
CA PRO A 96 11.77 10.59 11.02
C PRO A 96 10.28 10.37 11.23
N ARG A 97 9.78 10.73 12.41
CA ARG A 97 8.33 10.88 12.65
C ARG A 97 7.94 12.32 12.34
N ARG A 98 6.67 12.52 11.97
CA ARG A 98 6.19 13.87 11.73
C ARG A 98 6.24 14.62 13.06
N PRO A 99 6.62 15.91 13.09
CA PRO A 99 6.56 16.67 14.33
C PRO A 99 5.10 16.70 14.81
N ARG A 100 4.83 16.12 15.98
CA ARG A 100 3.49 16.16 16.59
C ARG A 100 3.11 17.62 16.78
N ALA A 101 2.00 18.06 16.20
CA ALA A 101 1.48 19.41 16.44
C ALA A 101 1.32 19.63 17.96
N PRO A 102 1.67 20.80 18.50
CA PRO A 102 1.53 21.06 19.92
C PRO A 102 0.08 20.85 20.32
N SER A 103 -0.15 20.10 21.41
CA SER A 103 -1.49 19.92 21.94
C SER A 103 -2.09 21.29 22.30
N PRO A 104 -3.38 21.55 22.00
CA PRO A 104 -4.01 22.82 22.36
C PRO A 104 -4.06 23.10 23.87
N LEU A 105 -3.70 22.12 24.71
CA LEU A 105 -3.66 22.20 26.17
C LEU A 105 -2.35 22.79 26.74
N GLY A 106 -1.42 23.27 25.91
CA GLY A 106 -0.13 23.85 26.34
C GLY A 106 -0.05 25.38 26.31
N LEU A 107 -1.18 26.08 26.12
CA LEU A 107 -1.27 27.55 26.00
C LEU A 107 -2.19 28.19 27.07
N LEU A 108 -2.52 27.45 28.13
CA LEU A 108 -3.15 27.96 29.35
C LEU A 108 -2.19 27.72 30.53
#